data_AF-A0A656GBN3-F1
#
_entry.id   AF-A0A656GBN3-F1
#
_cell.length_a   1.000
_cell.length_b   1.000
_cell.length_c   1.000
_cell.angle_alpha   90.00
_cell.angle_beta   90.00
_cell.angle_gamma   90.00
#
_symmetry.space_group_name_H-M   'P 1'
#
loop_
_entity.id
_entity.type
_entity.pdbx_description
1 polymer ?
#
loop_
_entity_poly.entity_id
_entity_poly.type
_entity_poly.pdbx_seq_one_letter_code
_entity_poly.pdbx_strand_id
1 'polypeptide(L)'
;MTASIVIFNCRGTIFMTSLQVMTGNAVVKTVVEEACSKTVYQSWMSERAPEYQHYAVMFLNHCLAQAERENCDLPAQPEALEHWMEQNVGAVADHYALYLEQRRAGQPRRFFKTKAHAMYFIQQVAPTKLVDGAWLYGLLPHWADYRFHGLFRTYLEELGDGEQAQNHVSLYRKLLADLDCDTSAPLADDAYLQGAIQLSLGQLSEQYLPEVIGYNLGYEQLPLHLLITSFELNELGIDPYYFTLHVTIDNASTGH
;
A
#
# COMPACT_ATOMS: atom_id res chain seq x y z
N MET A 1 -20.96 -9.87 -17.21
CA MET A 1 -19.70 -10.02 -16.48
C MET A 1 -19.55 -8.78 -15.63
N THR A 2 -20.02 -8.86 -14.39
CA THR A 2 -19.83 -7.80 -13.39
C THR A 2 -18.40 -7.90 -12.89
N ALA A 3 -17.53 -7.01 -13.37
CA ALA A 3 -16.18 -6.88 -12.84
C ALA A 3 -16.30 -6.21 -11.46
N SER A 4 -16.08 -6.97 -10.40
CA SER A 4 -15.96 -6.45 -9.05
C SER A 4 -14.58 -5.78 -8.95
N ILE A 5 -14.53 -4.45 -9.03
CA ILE A 5 -13.32 -3.70 -8.73
C ILE A 5 -13.15 -3.77 -7.21
N VAL A 6 -12.22 -4.62 -6.77
CA VAL A 6 -11.91 -4.79 -5.35
C VAL A 6 -10.85 -3.76 -4.98
N ILE A 7 -11.26 -2.69 -4.29
CA ILE A 7 -10.34 -1.75 -3.64
C ILE A 7 -9.87 -2.42 -2.35
N PHE A 8 -8.58 -2.75 -2.27
CA PHE A 8 -7.97 -3.00 -0.97
C PHE A 8 -8.04 -1.71 -0.18
N ASN A 9 -8.80 -1.72 0.91
CA ASN A 9 -9.06 -0.53 1.71
C ASN A 9 -7.74 -0.02 2.33
N CYS A 10 -7.02 0.84 1.61
CA CYS A 10 -5.83 1.55 2.08
C CYS A 10 -6.18 2.67 3.08
N ARG A 11 -7.46 2.79 3.49
CA ARG A 11 -7.89 3.69 4.58
C ARG A 11 -7.53 3.08 5.93
N GLY A 12 -6.26 3.16 6.32
CA GLY A 12 -5.79 3.39 7.70
C GLY A 12 -6.40 2.61 8.88
N THR A 13 -7.10 1.48 8.66
CA THR A 13 -7.84 0.76 9.72
C THR A 13 -7.16 -0.56 10.11
N ILE A 14 -5.83 -0.60 10.07
CA ILE A 14 -5.05 -1.70 10.66
C ILE A 14 -4.06 -1.10 11.66
N PHE A 15 -4.56 -0.53 12.75
CA PHE A 15 -3.77 -0.32 13.98
C PHE A 15 -4.71 -0.16 15.18
N MET A 16 -5.51 -1.19 15.49
CA MET A 16 -6.07 -1.39 16.83
C MET A 16 -6.76 -2.75 16.93
N THR A 17 -6.00 -3.82 17.23
CA THR A 17 -6.44 -4.86 18.18
C THR A 17 -5.31 -5.87 18.42
N SER A 18 -4.65 -5.79 19.57
CA SER A 18 -4.08 -6.98 20.21
C SER A 18 -4.05 -6.77 21.71
N LEU A 19 -5.17 -7.14 22.35
CA LEU A 19 -5.23 -7.49 23.77
C LEU A 19 -6.58 -8.16 24.03
N GLN A 20 -6.64 -9.49 23.91
CA GLN A 20 -7.39 -10.35 24.83
C GLN A 20 -7.13 -11.85 24.61
N VAL A 21 -6.43 -12.38 25.60
CA VAL A 21 -6.42 -13.70 26.27
C VAL A 21 -7.20 -14.89 25.67
N MET A 22 -6.48 -16.01 25.69
CA MET A 22 -6.83 -17.39 25.36
C MET A 22 -8.07 -17.95 26.06
N THR A 23 -8.84 -18.78 25.34
CA THR A 23 -9.34 -20.09 25.81
C THR A 23 -9.73 -20.94 24.58
N GLY A 24 -9.41 -22.24 24.61
CA GLY A 24 -9.43 -23.09 23.42
C GLY A 24 -10.72 -23.86 23.15
N ASN A 25 -10.79 -24.43 21.95
CA ASN A 25 -11.11 -25.85 21.73
C ASN A 25 -10.79 -26.22 20.28
N ALA A 26 -10.11 -27.35 20.10
CA ALA A 26 -9.67 -27.84 18.80
C ALA A 26 -10.87 -28.38 18.01
N VAL A 27 -11.17 -27.74 16.88
CA VAL A 27 -11.96 -28.33 15.80
C VAL A 27 -10.99 -28.59 14.65
N VAL A 28 -10.81 -29.86 14.30
CA VAL A 28 -10.08 -30.25 13.08
C VAL A 28 -10.94 -29.85 11.88
N LYS A 29 -10.82 -28.57 11.48
CA LYS A 29 -11.17 -28.14 10.13
C LYS A 29 -10.09 -28.72 9.21
N THR A 30 -10.49 -29.21 8.05
CA THR A 30 -9.58 -29.40 6.92
C THR A 30 -9.02 -28.02 6.60
N VAL A 31 -7.88 -27.68 7.19
CA VAL A 31 -7.22 -26.39 6.98
C VAL A 31 -6.63 -26.49 5.59
N VAL A 32 -7.31 -25.91 4.60
CA VAL A 32 -6.59 -25.37 3.44
C VAL A 32 -5.57 -24.42 4.07
N GLU A 33 -4.30 -24.79 4.05
CA GLU A 33 -3.24 -23.99 4.67
C GLU A 33 -3.27 -22.63 3.98
N GLU A 34 -3.80 -21.64 4.70
CA GLU A 34 -3.92 -20.28 4.21
C GLU A 34 -2.51 -19.79 3.91
N ALA A 35 -2.27 -19.37 2.67
CA ALA A 35 -0.93 -18.98 2.26
C ALA A 35 -0.50 -17.76 3.07
N CYS A 36 0.49 -17.95 3.94
CA CYS A 36 1.08 -16.92 4.79
C CYS A 36 1.61 -15.77 3.91
N SER A 37 1.21 -14.53 4.18
CA SER A 37 1.55 -13.35 3.36
C SER A 37 3.07 -13.22 3.19
N LYS A 38 3.81 -13.43 4.28
CA LYS A 38 5.26 -13.45 4.32
C LYS A 38 5.87 -14.51 3.42
N THR A 39 5.30 -15.71 3.37
CA THR A 39 5.79 -16.78 2.48
C THR A 39 5.59 -16.40 1.03
N VAL A 40 4.44 -15.82 0.67
CA VAL A 40 4.18 -15.33 -0.69
C VAL A 40 5.10 -14.16 -1.06
N TYR A 41 5.29 -13.20 -0.14
CA TYR A 41 6.23 -12.12 -0.32
C TYR A 41 7.65 -12.66 -0.59
N GLN A 42 8.14 -13.55 0.27
CA GLN A 42 9.49 -14.09 0.17
C GLN A 42 9.68 -14.97 -1.07
N SER A 43 8.66 -15.70 -1.52
CA SER A 43 8.75 -16.51 -2.73
C SER A 43 8.94 -15.65 -3.97
N TRP A 44 8.21 -14.53 -4.07
CA TRP A 44 8.36 -13.57 -5.17
C TRP A 44 9.70 -12.83 -5.14
N MET A 45 10.27 -12.62 -3.96
CA MET A 45 11.61 -12.04 -3.81
C MET A 45 12.75 -13.04 -4.08
N SER A 46 12.44 -14.30 -4.39
CA SER A 46 13.42 -15.36 -4.65
C SER A 46 13.58 -15.65 -6.15
N GLU A 47 14.76 -16.17 -6.54
CA GLU A 47 15.04 -16.60 -7.91
C GLU A 47 14.13 -17.75 -8.40
N ARG A 48 13.38 -18.40 -7.51
CA ARG A 48 12.45 -19.50 -7.81
C ARG A 48 10.99 -19.06 -7.89
N ALA A 49 10.73 -17.77 -8.01
CA ALA A 49 9.39 -17.18 -8.15
C ALA A 49 8.40 -17.99 -9.02
N PRO A 50 8.77 -18.52 -10.21
CA PRO A 50 7.82 -19.25 -11.06
C PRO A 50 7.24 -20.53 -10.42
N GLU A 51 7.96 -21.17 -9.49
CA GLU A 51 7.52 -22.41 -8.83
C GLU A 51 6.37 -22.17 -7.84
N TYR A 52 6.17 -20.92 -7.40
CA TYR A 52 5.20 -20.55 -6.36
C TYR A 52 3.93 -19.90 -6.90
N GLN A 53 3.75 -19.85 -8.22
CA GLN A 53 2.63 -19.18 -8.88
C GLN A 53 1.26 -19.66 -8.35
N HIS A 54 1.10 -20.97 -8.11
CA HIS A 54 -0.13 -21.54 -7.58
C HIS A 54 -0.51 -20.98 -6.19
N TYR A 55 0.48 -20.80 -5.31
CA TYR A 55 0.25 -20.25 -3.97
C TYR A 55 -0.15 -18.77 -4.03
N ALA A 56 0.44 -17.99 -4.93
CA ALA A 56 0.07 -16.60 -5.13
C ALA A 56 -1.36 -16.44 -5.68
N VAL A 57 -1.79 -17.32 -6.58
CA VAL A 57 -3.19 -17.37 -7.05
C VAL A 57 -4.16 -17.68 -5.90
N MET A 58 -3.85 -18.67 -5.06
CA MET A 58 -4.70 -18.97 -3.89
C MET A 58 -4.75 -17.79 -2.91
N PHE A 59 -3.60 -17.15 -2.67
CA PHE A 59 -3.47 -15.99 -1.82
C PHE A 59 -4.30 -14.80 -2.32
N LEU A 60 -4.18 -14.43 -3.60
CA LEU A 60 -4.98 -13.34 -4.17
C LEU A 60 -6.48 -13.63 -4.10
N ASN A 61 -6.91 -14.84 -4.45
CA ASN A 61 -8.33 -15.21 -4.35
C ASN A 61 -8.86 -15.14 -2.91
N HIS A 62 -8.02 -15.52 -1.94
CA HIS A 62 -8.37 -15.35 -0.53
C HIS A 62 -8.55 -13.87 -0.17
N CYS A 63 -7.59 -13.03 -0.57
CA CYS A 63 -7.63 -11.58 -0.33
C CYS A 63 -8.86 -10.92 -0.99
N LEU A 64 -9.19 -11.31 -2.22
CA LEU A 64 -10.39 -10.84 -2.93
C LEU A 64 -11.67 -11.25 -2.19
N ALA A 65 -11.77 -12.51 -1.75
CA ALA A 65 -12.93 -13.00 -1.00
C ALA A 65 -13.11 -12.31 0.37
N GLN A 66 -12.02 -11.81 0.97
CA GLN A 66 -12.09 -10.95 2.17
C GLN A 66 -12.61 -9.56 1.81
N ALA A 67 -12.03 -8.93 0.79
CA ALA A 67 -12.36 -7.57 0.40
C ALA A 67 -13.78 -7.45 -0.19
N GLU A 68 -14.35 -8.50 -0.78
CA GLU A 68 -15.78 -8.56 -1.17
C GLU A 68 -16.74 -8.38 0.02
N ARG A 69 -16.29 -8.60 1.25
CA ARG A 69 -17.09 -8.43 2.47
C ARG A 69 -16.98 -7.03 3.06
N GLU A 70 -16.05 -6.22 2.55
CA GLU A 70 -15.85 -4.85 2.99
C GLU A 70 -16.83 -3.91 2.31
N ASN A 71 -17.12 -2.78 2.96
CA ASN A 71 -17.92 -1.74 2.33
C ASN A 71 -17.12 -1.08 1.22
N CYS A 72 -17.63 -1.14 -0.01
CA CYS A 72 -17.07 -0.44 -1.16
C CYS A 72 -17.81 0.88 -1.37
N ASP A 73 -17.09 2.00 -1.28
CA ASP A 73 -17.62 3.33 -1.56
C ASP A 73 -17.34 3.80 -3.00
N LEU A 74 -16.80 2.91 -3.84
CA LEU A 74 -16.60 3.17 -5.26
C LEU A 74 -17.95 3.39 -5.95
N PRO A 75 -18.09 4.42 -6.79
CA PRO A 75 -19.32 4.64 -7.55
C PRO A 75 -19.60 3.48 -8.51
N ALA A 76 -20.88 3.14 -8.67
CA ALA A 76 -21.33 2.09 -9.58
C ALA A 76 -21.19 2.45 -11.07
N GLN A 77 -21.07 3.74 -11.38
CA GLN A 77 -20.95 4.27 -12.75
C GLN A 77 -19.58 4.93 -12.93
N PRO A 78 -18.79 4.53 -13.96
CA PRO A 78 -17.45 5.08 -14.20
C PRO A 78 -17.42 6.61 -14.34
N GLU A 79 -18.49 7.22 -14.86
CA GLU A 79 -18.60 8.66 -15.07
C GLU A 79 -18.59 9.46 -13.76
N ALA A 80 -18.86 8.80 -12.63
CA ALA A 80 -18.81 9.42 -11.30
C ALA A 80 -17.45 9.28 -10.61
N LEU A 81 -16.47 8.56 -11.20
CA LEU A 81 -15.16 8.33 -10.59
C LEU A 81 -14.39 9.61 -10.33
N GLU A 82 -14.31 10.49 -11.33
CA GLU A 82 -13.58 11.77 -11.23
C GLU A 82 -14.13 12.60 -10.07
N HIS A 83 -15.46 12.77 -10.01
CA HIS A 83 -16.10 13.51 -8.94
C HIS A 83 -15.90 12.86 -7.56
N TRP A 84 -15.94 11.53 -7.49
CA TRP A 84 -15.67 10.79 -6.25
C TRP A 84 -14.22 10.99 -5.77
N MET A 85 -13.24 10.99 -6.69
CA MET A 85 -11.83 11.27 -6.37
C MET A 85 -11.66 12.72 -5.89
N GLU A 86 -12.27 13.70 -6.56
CA GLU A 86 -12.25 15.11 -6.14
C GLU A 86 -12.82 15.30 -4.73
N GLN A 87 -13.96 14.65 -4.43
CA GLN A 87 -14.57 14.67 -3.11
C GLN A 87 -13.66 14.07 -2.04
N ASN A 88 -12.99 12.94 -2.34
CA ASN A 88 -12.04 12.31 -1.44
C ASN A 88 -10.86 13.23 -1.13
N VAL A 89 -10.27 13.87 -2.15
CA VAL A 89 -9.18 14.84 -1.98
C VAL A 89 -9.64 16.03 -1.13
N GLY A 90 -10.83 16.57 -1.39
CA GLY A 90 -11.42 17.65 -0.59
C GLY A 90 -11.59 17.26 0.88
N ALA A 91 -12.15 16.08 1.15
CA ALA A 91 -12.32 15.58 2.52
C ALA A 91 -10.98 15.36 3.24
N VAL A 92 -9.96 14.87 2.53
CA VAL A 92 -8.60 14.72 3.08
C VAL A 92 -8.00 16.09 3.42
N ALA A 93 -8.16 17.09 2.55
CA ALA A 93 -7.69 18.44 2.79
C ALA A 93 -8.35 19.07 4.04
N ASP A 94 -9.67 18.95 4.17
CA ASP A 94 -10.42 19.45 5.32
C ASP A 94 -9.97 18.78 6.63
N HIS A 95 -9.82 17.45 6.63
CA HIS A 95 -9.34 16.72 7.79
C HIS A 95 -7.90 17.05 8.17
N TYR A 96 -7.04 17.32 7.18
CA TYR A 96 -5.67 17.74 7.44
C TYR A 96 -5.61 19.18 7.99
N ALA A 97 -6.41 20.10 7.46
CA ALA A 97 -6.54 21.45 7.98
C ALA A 97 -6.97 21.45 9.46
N LEU A 98 -7.98 20.63 9.79
CA LEU A 98 -8.42 20.41 11.17
C LEU A 98 -7.30 19.85 12.06
N TYR A 99 -6.53 18.87 11.55
CA TYR A 99 -5.38 18.34 12.27
C TYR A 99 -4.35 19.46 12.58
N LEU A 100 -4.03 20.31 11.60
CA LEU A 100 -3.09 21.42 11.81
C LEU A 100 -3.61 22.45 12.82
N GLU A 101 -4.91 22.75 12.85
CA GLU A 101 -5.53 23.59 13.88
C GLU A 101 -5.37 22.99 15.27
N GLN A 102 -5.63 21.69 15.43
CA GLN A 102 -5.43 20.97 16.69
C GLN A 102 -3.97 21.04 17.14
N ARG A 103 -3.01 20.86 16.23
CA ARG A 103 -1.57 21.01 16.51
C ARG A 103 -1.22 22.42 16.97
N ARG A 104 -1.74 23.46 16.30
CA ARG A 104 -1.56 24.87 16.72
C ARG A 104 -2.16 25.16 18.09
N ALA A 105 -3.25 24.48 18.45
CA ALA A 105 -3.88 24.58 19.77
C ALA A 105 -3.16 23.77 20.87
N GLY A 106 -2.04 23.12 20.57
CA GLY A 106 -1.24 22.37 21.54
C GLY A 106 -1.72 20.95 21.83
N GLN A 107 -2.65 20.41 21.03
CA GLN A 107 -2.98 18.97 21.09
C GLN A 107 -1.73 18.12 20.81
N PRO A 108 -1.65 16.85 21.26
CA PRO A 108 -0.51 15.99 20.97
C PRO A 108 -0.51 15.50 19.51
N ARG A 109 0.57 14.82 19.12
CA ARG A 109 0.67 14.13 17.83
C ARG A 109 -0.31 12.97 17.79
N ARG A 110 -0.86 12.69 16.61
CA ARG A 110 -1.86 11.66 16.37
C ARG A 110 -1.22 10.28 16.22
N PHE A 111 -0.10 10.16 15.51
CA PHE A 111 0.52 8.87 15.24
C PHE A 111 1.75 8.61 16.10
N PHE A 112 2.70 9.55 16.15
CA PHE A 112 4.01 9.27 16.74
C PHE A 112 4.22 9.98 18.07
N LYS A 113 4.21 9.21 19.17
CA LYS A 113 4.52 9.72 20.51
C LYS A 113 6.00 10.07 20.66
N THR A 114 6.90 9.30 20.04
CA THR A 114 8.36 9.42 20.17
C THR A 114 9.07 9.08 18.86
N LYS A 115 10.36 9.44 18.74
CA LYS A 115 11.19 9.05 17.59
C LYS A 115 11.26 7.54 17.42
N ALA A 116 11.40 6.80 18.53
CA ALA A 116 11.39 5.34 18.53
C ALA A 116 10.06 4.75 18.02
N HIS A 117 8.90 5.37 18.35
CA HIS A 117 7.61 4.92 17.81
C HIS A 117 7.55 5.09 16.29
N ALA A 118 8.04 6.21 15.77
CA ALA A 118 8.11 6.45 14.33
C ALA A 118 9.06 5.48 13.62
N MET A 119 10.26 5.22 14.19
CA MET A 119 11.20 4.24 13.65
C MET A 119 10.61 2.83 13.63
N TYR A 120 9.91 2.43 14.69
CA TYR A 120 9.20 1.15 14.74
C TYR A 120 8.16 1.06 13.61
N PHE A 121 7.35 2.10 13.40
CA PHE A 121 6.39 2.15 12.30
C PHE A 121 7.08 2.03 10.92
N ILE A 122 8.16 2.77 10.69
CA ILE A 122 8.94 2.71 9.43
C ILE A 122 9.47 1.28 9.19
N GLN A 123 9.90 0.57 10.23
CA GLN A 123 10.27 -0.84 10.09
C GLN A 123 9.06 -1.72 9.75
N GLN A 124 7.91 -1.53 10.41
CA GLN A 124 6.72 -2.36 10.20
C GLN A 124 6.17 -2.26 8.78
N VAL A 125 6.22 -1.09 8.14
CA VAL A 125 5.70 -0.91 6.77
C VAL A 125 6.74 -1.18 5.69
N ALA A 126 7.98 -1.53 6.07
CA ALA A 126 9.07 -1.75 5.14
C ALA A 126 8.79 -2.80 4.05
N PRO A 127 8.17 -3.98 4.32
CA PRO A 127 7.90 -4.95 3.26
C PRO A 127 7.06 -4.37 2.13
N THR A 128 6.10 -3.50 2.45
CA THR A 128 5.25 -2.85 1.43
C THR A 128 6.04 -1.81 0.67
N LYS A 129 6.77 -0.93 1.38
CA LYS A 129 7.49 0.18 0.77
C LYS A 129 8.75 -0.22 0.01
N LEU A 130 9.29 -1.41 0.28
CA LEU A 130 10.43 -1.96 -0.46
C LEU A 130 10.04 -2.60 -1.80
N VAL A 131 8.75 -2.67 -2.12
CA VAL A 131 8.23 -3.20 -3.39
C VAL A 131 7.24 -2.24 -4.06
N ASP A 132 7.26 -0.95 -3.69
CA ASP A 132 6.40 0.08 -4.29
C ASP A 132 6.51 0.09 -5.81
N GLY A 133 5.38 0.25 -6.48
CA GLY A 133 5.19 0.13 -7.92
C GLY A 133 5.14 -1.31 -8.47
N ALA A 134 5.46 -2.35 -7.68
CA ALA A 134 5.58 -3.71 -8.22
C ALA A 134 4.28 -4.27 -8.81
N TRP A 135 3.10 -3.78 -8.38
CA TRP A 135 1.81 -4.25 -8.91
C TRP A 135 1.59 -3.94 -10.40
N LEU A 136 2.36 -3.00 -10.96
CA LEU A 136 2.27 -2.58 -12.37
C LEU A 136 3.28 -3.29 -13.26
N TYR A 137 4.19 -4.09 -12.70
CA TYR A 137 5.25 -4.75 -13.45
C TYR A 137 4.73 -5.55 -14.65
N GLY A 138 3.66 -6.34 -14.45
CA GLY A 138 3.09 -7.19 -15.50
C GLY A 138 2.39 -6.42 -16.61
N LEU A 139 2.27 -5.09 -16.50
CA LEU A 139 1.78 -4.28 -17.60
C LEU A 139 2.85 -4.08 -18.69
N LEU A 140 4.15 -4.18 -18.39
CA LEU A 140 5.26 -3.91 -19.35
C LEU A 140 5.07 -4.43 -20.79
N PRO A 141 4.55 -5.65 -21.03
CA PRO A 141 4.27 -6.13 -22.39
C PRO A 141 3.29 -5.26 -23.20
N HIS A 142 2.46 -4.46 -22.52
CA HIS A 142 1.41 -3.61 -23.10
C HIS A 142 1.85 -2.17 -23.40
N TRP A 143 3.14 -1.83 -23.32
CA TRP A 143 3.65 -0.44 -23.39
C TRP A 143 3.19 0.35 -24.63
N ALA A 144 2.87 -0.32 -25.73
CA ALA A 144 2.41 0.31 -26.97
C ALA A 144 0.89 0.55 -27.03
N ASP A 145 0.13 0.06 -26.06
CA ASP A 145 -1.32 0.22 -26.00
C ASP A 145 -1.70 1.44 -25.14
N TYR A 146 -2.23 2.46 -25.81
CA TYR A 146 -2.54 3.75 -25.21
C TYR A 146 -3.52 3.69 -24.05
N ARG A 147 -4.32 2.63 -23.96
CA ARG A 147 -5.29 2.44 -22.86
C ARG A 147 -4.61 2.24 -21.51
N PHE A 148 -3.36 1.77 -21.51
CA PHE A 148 -2.57 1.55 -20.30
C PHE A 148 -1.59 2.69 -20.02
N HIS A 149 -1.53 3.74 -20.85
CA HIS A 149 -0.55 4.82 -20.69
C HIS A 149 -0.58 5.48 -19.30
N GLY A 150 -1.76 5.65 -18.69
CA GLY A 150 -1.86 6.18 -17.32
C GLY A 150 -1.16 5.27 -16.31
N LEU A 151 -1.46 3.97 -16.33
CA LEU A 151 -0.82 2.99 -15.46
C LEU A 151 0.70 2.85 -15.71
N PHE A 152 1.14 2.96 -16.96
CA PHE A 152 2.57 3.02 -17.27
C PHE A 152 3.24 4.27 -16.73
N ARG A 153 2.54 5.40 -16.77
CA ARG A 153 3.03 6.66 -16.23
C ARG A 153 3.25 6.53 -14.73
N THR A 154 2.25 6.04 -13.99
CA THR A 154 2.38 5.69 -12.57
C THR A 154 3.57 4.77 -12.32
N TYR A 155 3.70 3.69 -13.08
CA TYR A 155 4.82 2.75 -12.89
C TYR A 155 6.19 3.40 -13.10
N LEU A 156 6.33 4.27 -14.10
CA LEU A 156 7.60 4.97 -14.35
C LEU A 156 7.93 5.96 -13.23
N GLU A 157 6.93 6.62 -12.65
CA GLU A 157 7.09 7.54 -11.51
C GLU A 157 7.53 6.79 -10.25
N GLU A 158 6.92 5.65 -9.94
CA GLU A 158 7.35 4.75 -8.86
C GLU A 158 8.82 4.32 -9.03
N LEU A 159 9.23 4.06 -10.28
CA LEU A 159 10.60 3.74 -10.63
C LEU A 159 11.56 4.95 -10.64
N GLY A 160 11.04 6.16 -10.46
CA GLY A 160 11.79 7.42 -10.41
C GLY A 160 12.14 8.00 -11.77
N ASP A 161 11.42 7.64 -12.84
CA ASP A 161 11.63 8.14 -14.22
C ASP A 161 13.06 7.98 -14.75
N GLY A 162 13.77 6.96 -14.27
CA GLY A 162 15.18 6.71 -14.61
C GLY A 162 16.18 7.47 -13.73
N GLU A 163 15.72 8.26 -12.77
CA GLU A 163 16.53 8.89 -11.73
C GLU A 163 16.47 8.09 -10.43
N GLN A 164 17.58 7.44 -10.06
CA GLN A 164 17.66 6.63 -8.84
C GLN A 164 17.30 7.42 -7.56
N ALA A 165 17.60 8.72 -7.52
CA ALA A 165 17.27 9.58 -6.39
C ALA A 165 15.76 9.85 -6.24
N GLN A 166 14.98 9.57 -7.28
CA GLN A 166 13.52 9.67 -7.26
C GLN A 166 12.84 8.30 -7.15
N ASN A 167 13.58 7.20 -7.32
CA ASN A 167 13.04 5.84 -7.20
C ASN A 167 12.51 5.57 -5.78
N HIS A 168 11.23 5.22 -5.66
CA HIS A 168 10.53 5.12 -4.37
C HIS A 168 11.19 4.09 -3.43
N VAL A 169 11.52 2.91 -3.95
CA VAL A 169 12.21 1.86 -3.19
C VAL A 169 13.60 2.31 -2.74
N SER A 170 14.35 3.02 -3.58
CA SER A 170 15.68 3.55 -3.25
C SER A 170 15.62 4.61 -2.15
N LEU A 171 14.63 5.50 -2.23
CA LEU A 171 14.34 6.49 -1.19
C LEU A 171 13.98 5.84 0.14
N TYR A 172 13.15 4.79 0.13
CA TYR A 172 12.78 4.08 1.35
C TYR A 172 13.97 3.35 1.99
N ARG A 173 14.82 2.70 1.17
CA ARG A 173 16.07 2.06 1.64
C ARG A 173 17.00 3.09 2.26
N LYS A 174 17.11 4.28 1.67
CA LYS A 174 17.90 5.37 2.23
C LYS A 174 17.36 5.80 3.60
N LEU A 175 16.04 5.98 3.73
CA LEU A 175 15.39 6.34 5.00
C LEU A 175 15.70 5.30 6.10
N LEU A 176 15.58 4.00 5.78
CA LEU A 176 15.92 2.92 6.72
C LEU A 176 17.39 2.98 7.16
N ALA A 177 18.30 3.20 6.20
CA ALA A 177 19.73 3.29 6.48
C ALA A 177 20.09 4.52 7.33
N ASP A 178 19.53 5.69 7.03
CA ASP A 178 19.76 6.93 7.79
C ASP A 178 19.30 6.83 9.25
N LEU A 179 18.30 5.98 9.51
CA LEU A 179 17.76 5.71 10.84
C LEU A 179 18.44 4.54 11.56
N ASP A 180 19.39 3.86 10.92
CA ASP A 180 20.02 2.62 11.40
C ASP A 180 18.97 1.55 11.79
N CYS A 181 17.89 1.46 11.00
CA CYS A 181 16.83 0.51 11.23
C CYS A 181 17.26 -0.90 10.82
N ASP A 182 17.34 -1.81 11.79
CA ASP A 182 17.55 -3.23 11.52
C ASP A 182 16.30 -3.85 10.85
N THR A 183 16.45 -4.31 9.60
CA THR A 183 15.42 -5.03 8.85
C THR A 183 15.69 -6.53 8.73
N SER A 184 16.70 -7.05 9.43
CA SER A 184 17.04 -8.48 9.43
C SER A 184 16.07 -9.30 10.29
N ALA A 185 15.50 -8.68 11.33
CA ALA A 185 14.51 -9.33 12.17
C ALA A 185 13.20 -9.56 11.38
N PRO A 186 12.66 -10.78 11.39
CA PRO A 186 11.39 -11.05 10.74
C PRO A 186 10.26 -10.28 11.41
N LEU A 187 9.40 -9.66 10.60
CA LEU A 187 8.17 -9.03 11.08
C LEU A 187 7.04 -10.06 11.22
N ALA A 188 5.94 -9.63 11.83
CA ALA A 188 4.68 -10.38 11.85
C ALA A 188 4.11 -10.49 10.41
N ASP A 189 3.23 -11.47 10.17
CA ASP A 189 2.77 -11.81 8.82
C ASP A 189 1.99 -10.66 8.15
N ASP A 190 1.20 -9.94 8.94
CA ASP A 190 0.38 -8.79 8.54
C ASP A 190 1.21 -7.66 7.91
N ALA A 191 2.45 -7.47 8.36
CA ALA A 191 3.38 -6.50 7.77
C ALA A 191 3.72 -6.80 6.30
N TYR A 192 3.60 -8.07 5.87
CA TYR A 192 3.90 -8.50 4.51
C TYR A 192 2.68 -8.53 3.59
N LEU A 193 1.46 -8.41 4.11
CA LEU A 193 0.21 -8.56 3.36
C LEU A 193 0.17 -7.67 2.11
N GLN A 194 0.39 -6.37 2.28
CA GLN A 194 0.33 -5.42 1.17
C GLN A 194 1.45 -5.63 0.15
N GLY A 195 2.69 -5.82 0.60
CA GLY A 195 3.80 -6.16 -0.31
C GLY A 195 3.57 -7.46 -1.08
N ALA A 196 2.99 -8.48 -0.44
CA ALA A 196 2.67 -9.76 -1.09
C ALA A 196 1.57 -9.59 -2.16
N ILE A 197 0.56 -8.75 -1.90
CA ILE A 197 -0.47 -8.39 -2.88
C ILE A 197 0.17 -7.69 -4.08
N GLN A 198 1.01 -6.66 -3.85
CA GLN A 198 1.65 -5.91 -4.93
C GLN A 198 2.49 -6.82 -5.83
N LEU A 199 3.36 -7.64 -5.24
CA LEU A 199 4.19 -8.60 -5.98
C LEU A 199 3.32 -9.60 -6.77
N SER A 200 2.27 -10.14 -6.14
CA SER A 200 1.40 -11.13 -6.78
C SER A 200 0.61 -10.53 -7.94
N LEU A 201 0.06 -9.32 -7.78
CA LEU A 201 -0.64 -8.60 -8.84
C LEU A 201 0.28 -8.28 -10.02
N GLY A 202 1.52 -7.86 -9.74
CA GLY A 202 2.51 -7.58 -10.78
C GLY A 202 2.93 -8.82 -11.57
N GLN A 203 3.02 -9.98 -10.92
CA GLN A 203 3.41 -11.23 -11.59
C GLN A 203 2.24 -11.92 -12.29
N LEU A 204 1.01 -11.63 -11.87
CA LEU A 204 -0.21 -12.27 -12.38
C LEU A 204 -1.13 -11.29 -13.11
N SER A 205 -0.60 -10.16 -13.59
CA SER A 205 -1.41 -9.07 -14.15
C SER A 205 -2.29 -9.49 -15.33
N GLU A 206 -1.87 -10.44 -16.15
CA GLU A 206 -2.70 -10.98 -17.25
C GLU A 206 -3.97 -11.67 -16.75
N GLN A 207 -3.92 -12.31 -15.58
CA GLN A 207 -5.06 -13.02 -14.98
C GLN A 207 -5.92 -12.10 -14.11
N TYR A 208 -5.31 -11.04 -13.56
CA TYR A 208 -5.92 -10.15 -12.56
C TYR A 208 -5.92 -8.69 -13.00
N LEU A 209 -6.07 -8.42 -14.31
CA LEU A 209 -5.98 -7.06 -14.83
C LEU A 209 -7.01 -6.11 -14.19
N PRO A 210 -8.30 -6.47 -14.01
CA PRO A 210 -9.25 -5.62 -13.30
C PRO A 210 -8.82 -5.28 -11.87
N GLU A 211 -8.22 -6.24 -11.17
CA GLU A 211 -7.73 -6.08 -9.81
C GLU A 211 -6.46 -5.22 -9.76
N VAL A 212 -5.57 -5.31 -10.76
CA VAL A 212 -4.42 -4.39 -10.90
C VAL A 212 -4.91 -2.95 -11.07
N ILE A 213 -5.91 -2.73 -11.93
CA ILE A 213 -6.51 -1.40 -12.16
C ILE A 213 -7.18 -0.88 -10.88
N GLY A 214 -7.95 -1.73 -10.20
CA GLY A 214 -8.61 -1.40 -8.95
C GLY A 214 -7.64 -1.10 -7.81
N TYR A 215 -6.57 -1.88 -7.70
CA TYR A 215 -5.50 -1.66 -6.74
C TYR A 215 -4.82 -0.32 -7.00
N ASN A 216 -4.45 -0.03 -8.25
CA ASN A 216 -3.87 1.26 -8.63
C ASN A 216 -4.77 2.43 -8.23
N LEU A 217 -6.04 2.39 -8.64
CA LEU A 217 -7.01 3.44 -8.34
C LEU A 217 -7.14 3.70 -6.83
N GLY A 218 -7.10 2.65 -6.01
CA GLY A 218 -7.23 2.76 -4.55
C GLY A 218 -5.93 3.15 -3.84
N TYR A 219 -4.79 2.65 -4.31
CA TYR A 219 -3.47 2.87 -3.70
C TYR A 219 -2.95 4.29 -3.96
N GLU A 220 -3.20 4.82 -5.17
CA GLU A 220 -2.80 6.16 -5.60
C GLU A 220 -3.73 7.29 -5.09
N GLN A 221 -4.80 6.96 -4.34
CA GLN A 221 -5.57 8.02 -3.68
C GLN A 221 -4.73 8.67 -2.59
N LEU A 222 -4.61 10.01 -2.61
CA LEU A 222 -3.96 10.77 -1.54
C LEU A 222 -4.58 10.45 -0.17
N PRO A 223 -3.89 9.69 0.72
CA PRO A 223 -4.48 9.29 1.97
C PRO A 223 -4.03 10.24 3.09
N LEU A 224 -4.98 10.67 3.93
CA LEU A 224 -4.74 11.62 5.03
C LEU A 224 -3.53 11.27 5.90
N HIS A 225 -3.27 9.97 6.08
CA HIS A 225 -2.18 9.53 6.94
C HIS A 225 -0.79 9.91 6.41
N LEU A 226 -0.58 10.08 5.09
CA LEU A 226 0.71 10.51 4.54
C LEU A 226 1.02 11.97 4.89
N LEU A 227 0.01 12.84 4.84
CA LEU A 227 0.12 14.25 5.23
C LEU A 227 0.48 14.40 6.72
N ILE A 228 -0.20 13.65 7.59
CA ILE A 228 0.05 13.67 9.04
C ILE A 228 1.39 13.01 9.36
N THR A 229 1.70 11.85 8.76
CA THR A 229 2.97 11.15 8.94
C THR A 229 4.14 12.06 8.58
N SER A 230 4.10 12.69 7.41
CA SER A 230 5.15 13.62 6.96
C SER A 230 5.35 14.78 7.94
N PHE A 231 4.24 15.37 8.41
CA PHE A 231 4.28 16.45 9.40
C PHE A 231 4.95 16.00 10.71
N GLU A 232 4.53 14.86 11.26
CA GLU A 232 5.02 14.38 12.56
C GLU A 232 6.44 13.81 12.53
N LEU A 233 6.86 13.23 11.40
CA LEU A 233 8.25 12.81 11.19
C LEU A 233 9.20 14.01 11.19
N ASN A 234 8.80 15.10 10.55
CA ASN A 234 9.57 16.33 10.55
C ASN A 234 9.73 16.90 11.98
N GLU A 235 8.66 16.91 12.79
CA GLU A 235 8.73 17.29 14.21
C GLU A 235 9.68 16.39 15.03
N LEU A 236 9.92 15.16 14.58
CA LEU A 236 10.84 14.20 15.21
C LEU A 236 12.27 14.28 14.70
N GLY A 237 12.57 15.17 13.75
CA GLY A 237 13.85 15.21 13.07
C GLY A 237 14.13 13.91 12.31
N ILE A 238 13.09 13.36 11.66
CA ILE A 238 13.19 12.29 10.65
C ILE A 238 12.82 12.93 9.31
N ASP A 239 13.63 12.68 8.28
CA ASP A 239 13.37 13.16 6.93
C ASP A 239 12.07 12.55 6.38
N PRO A 240 11.02 13.34 6.09
CA PRO A 240 9.75 12.83 5.60
C PRO A 240 9.71 12.67 4.08
N TYR A 241 10.83 12.91 3.36
CA TYR A 241 10.83 13.07 1.90
C TYR A 241 10.10 11.94 1.15
N TYR A 242 10.36 10.68 1.49
CA TYR A 242 9.67 9.53 0.88
C TYR A 242 8.13 9.64 1.00
N PHE A 243 7.60 10.04 2.15
CA PHE A 243 6.16 10.17 2.37
C PHE A 243 5.57 11.44 1.73
N THR A 244 6.38 12.49 1.61
CA THR A 244 5.95 13.75 0.97
C THR A 244 5.91 13.64 -0.55
N LEU A 245 6.76 12.80 -1.14
CA LEU A 245 6.79 12.56 -2.59
C LEU A 245 5.41 12.13 -3.13
N HIS A 246 4.81 11.15 -2.46
CA HIS A 246 3.47 10.64 -2.73
C HIS A 246 2.36 11.71 -2.58
N VAL A 247 2.58 12.73 -1.74
CA VAL A 247 1.63 13.86 -1.63
C VAL A 247 1.65 14.75 -2.87
N THR A 248 2.81 14.84 -3.53
CA THR A 248 3.02 15.76 -4.67
C THR A 248 2.78 15.11 -6.02
N ILE A 249 2.93 13.79 -6.12
CA ILE A 249 2.85 13.05 -7.39
C ILE A 249 1.49 12.37 -7.54
N ASP A 250 0.94 11.81 -6.46
CA ASP A 250 -0.27 10.98 -6.51
C ASP A 250 -1.52 11.88 -6.47
N ASN A 251 -2.01 12.27 -7.65
CA ASN A 251 -3.30 12.95 -7.78
C ASN A 251 -3.94 12.75 -9.16
N ALA A 252 -5.27 12.89 -9.20
CA ALA A 252 -6.04 12.77 -10.44
C ALA A 252 -5.57 13.73 -11.55
N SER A 253 -5.00 14.89 -11.19
CA SER A 253 -4.55 15.89 -12.16
C SER A 253 -3.20 15.56 -12.83
N THR A 254 -2.44 14.60 -12.29
CA THR A 254 -1.21 14.06 -12.88
C THR A 254 -1.41 12.71 -13.59
N GLY A 255 -2.64 12.19 -13.59
CA GLY A 255 -3.03 10.98 -14.34
C GLY A 255 -3.06 9.68 -13.51
N HIS A 256 -3.06 9.81 -12.18
CA HIS A 256 -3.25 8.72 -11.21
C HIS A 256 -4.72 8.47 -10.87
#